data_AF-A0AA85EK87-F1
#
_entry.id   AF-A0AA85EK87-F1
#
_cell.length_a   1.000
_cell.length_b   1.000
_cell.length_c   1.000
_cell.angle_alpha   90.00
_cell.angle_beta   90.00
_cell.angle_gamma   90.00
#
_symmetry.space_group_name_H-M   'P 1'
#
loop_
_entity.id
_entity.type
_entity.pdbx_description
1 polymer ?
#
loop_
_entity_poly.entity_id
_entity_poly.type
_entity_poly.pdbx_seq_one_letter_code
_entity_poly.pdbx_strand_id
1 'polypeptide(L)'
;MNAKPTSEETLKNRQKKEQCVQLLTTYINNIIDHLSMISNRMSNVIRYEMSLIIKALGTPGIKAALKRHLKSMLENGAHLFNVENLGLRRLPNVFHVQGERQYEGHYFLINFNAPHDSLNQIRKMARKDSDIIKCFAALKDDGWVPPCSLPNANNCEFGEIRNPNYEKTARRRHGYRMY
;
A
#
# COMPACT_ATOMS: atom_id res chain seq x y z
N MET A 1 7.09 70.95 -25.01
CA MET A 1 5.67 70.54 -25.13
C MET A 1 5.60 69.04 -24.91
N ASN A 2 5.28 68.59 -23.70
CA ASN A 2 5.01 67.17 -23.43
C ASN A 2 3.54 67.06 -23.04
N ALA A 3 2.72 66.47 -23.92
CA ALA A 3 1.31 66.26 -23.70
C ALA A 3 1.10 65.32 -22.50
N LYS A 4 0.30 65.76 -21.52
CA LYS A 4 -0.17 64.87 -20.44
C LYS A 4 -1.09 63.80 -21.04
N PRO A 5 -0.92 62.51 -20.70
CA PRO A 5 -1.77 61.45 -21.21
C PRO A 5 -3.22 61.65 -20.77
N THR A 6 -4.16 61.40 -21.67
CA THR A 6 -5.60 61.58 -21.47
C THR A 6 -6.16 60.54 -20.49
N SER A 7 -7.22 60.90 -19.76
CA SER A 7 -7.83 60.08 -18.69
C SER A 7 -8.19 58.66 -19.13
N GLU A 8 -8.57 58.47 -20.40
CA GLU A 8 -8.89 57.17 -21.00
C GLU A 8 -7.68 56.24 -21.15
N GLU A 9 -6.50 56.76 -21.49
CA GLU A 9 -5.27 55.95 -21.57
C GLU A 9 -4.84 55.45 -20.20
N THR A 10 -5.06 56.24 -19.14
CA THR A 10 -4.76 55.82 -17.77
C THR A 10 -5.68 54.71 -17.29
N LEU A 11 -6.96 54.71 -17.70
CA LEU A 11 -7.92 53.68 -17.32
C LEU A 11 -7.64 52.35 -18.05
N LYS A 12 -7.30 52.42 -19.35
CA LYS A 12 -6.93 51.27 -20.17
C LYS A 12 -5.63 50.60 -19.70
N ASN A 13 -4.68 51.41 -19.21
CA ASN A 13 -3.45 50.91 -18.59
C ASN A 13 -3.69 50.29 -17.22
N ARG A 14 -4.66 50.77 -16.44
CA ARG A 14 -5.09 50.11 -15.18
C ARG A 14 -5.75 48.76 -15.46
N GLN A 15 -6.67 48.70 -16.42
CA GLN A 15 -7.34 47.46 -16.83
C GLN A 15 -6.35 46.40 -17.35
N LYS A 16 -5.35 46.79 -18.15
CA LYS A 16 -4.29 45.87 -18.60
C LYS A 16 -3.42 45.36 -17.45
N LYS A 17 -3.12 46.19 -16.46
CA LYS A 17 -2.39 45.77 -15.25
C LYS A 17 -3.21 44.78 -14.43
N GLU A 18 -4.49 45.04 -14.23
CA GLU A 18 -5.41 44.13 -13.53
C GLU A 18 -5.53 42.78 -14.23
N GLN A 19 -5.67 42.76 -15.56
CA GLN A 19 -5.66 41.52 -16.35
C GLN A 19 -4.34 40.74 -16.22
N CYS A 20 -3.20 41.42 -16.22
CA CYS A 20 -1.89 40.76 -16.09
C CYS A 20 -1.72 40.14 -14.69
N VAL A 21 -2.18 40.83 -13.64
CA VAL A 21 -2.18 40.31 -12.27
C VAL A 21 -3.13 39.11 -12.14
N GLN A 22 -4.31 39.15 -12.78
CA GLN A 22 -5.24 38.01 -12.81
C GLN A 22 -4.63 36.79 -13.53
N LEU A 23 -3.95 36.98 -14.67
CA LEU A 23 -3.30 35.88 -15.38
C LEU A 23 -2.15 35.28 -14.57
N LEU A 24 -1.33 36.11 -13.92
CA LEU A 24 -0.24 35.62 -13.06
C LEU A 24 -0.75 34.88 -11.82
N THR A 25 -1.82 35.37 -11.18
CA THR A 25 -2.41 34.71 -10.02
C THR A 25 -3.05 33.37 -10.39
N THR A 26 -3.73 33.26 -11.54
CA THR A 26 -4.24 31.96 -12.02
C THR A 26 -3.12 30.97 -12.33
N TYR A 27 -2.01 31.40 -12.93
CA TYR A 27 -0.86 30.53 -13.20
C TYR A 27 -0.19 30.04 -11.90
N ILE A 28 -0.01 30.94 -10.92
CA ILE A 28 0.55 30.59 -9.61
C ILE A 28 -0.38 29.63 -8.86
N ASN A 29 -1.70 29.88 -8.86
CA ASN A 29 -2.67 28.99 -8.22
C ASN A 29 -2.70 27.61 -8.87
N ASN A 30 -2.61 27.52 -10.20
CA ASN A 30 -2.51 26.24 -10.90
C ASN A 30 -1.25 25.46 -10.51
N ILE A 31 -0.11 26.14 -10.33
CA ILE A 31 1.14 25.51 -9.86
C ILE A 31 0.98 25.05 -8.40
N ILE A 32 0.39 25.88 -7.54
CA ILE A 32 0.11 25.53 -6.13
C ILE A 32 -0.83 24.33 -6.08
N ASP A 33 -1.88 24.26 -6.91
CA ASP A 33 -2.78 23.12 -6.99
C ASP A 33 -2.06 21.86 -7.46
N HIS A 34 -1.19 21.96 -8.45
CA HIS A 34 -0.38 20.83 -8.92
C HIS A 34 0.61 20.34 -7.86
N LEU A 35 1.24 21.25 -7.13
CA LEU A 35 2.13 20.93 -6.01
C LEU A 35 1.37 20.39 -4.81
N SER A 36 0.15 20.87 -4.55
CA SER A 36 -0.73 20.37 -3.50
C SER A 36 -1.27 18.97 -3.85
N MET A 37 -1.52 18.66 -5.12
CA MET A 37 -1.83 17.29 -5.57
C MET A 37 -0.65 16.33 -5.40
N ILE A 38 0.59 16.82 -5.56
CA ILE A 38 1.81 16.03 -5.30
C ILE A 38 1.99 15.84 -3.78
N SER A 39 1.74 16.87 -2.98
CA SER A 39 1.86 16.85 -1.52
C SER A 39 0.74 16.06 -0.82
N ASN A 40 -0.51 16.15 -1.28
CA ASN A 40 -1.65 15.41 -0.71
C ASN A 40 -1.62 13.91 -1.04
N ARG A 41 -0.81 13.47 -2.01
CA ARG A 41 -0.49 12.04 -2.17
C ARG A 41 0.43 11.51 -1.05
N MET A 42 1.06 12.38 -0.26
CA MET A 42 1.99 12.00 0.80
C MET A 42 1.38 11.94 2.21
N SER A 43 0.08 12.20 2.42
CA SER A 43 -0.48 12.34 3.77
C SER A 43 -1.53 11.27 4.12
N ASN A 44 -1.10 10.01 4.11
CA ASN A 44 -1.49 8.99 5.10
C ASN A 44 -0.49 7.85 4.95
N VAL A 45 0.60 7.93 5.72
CA VAL A 45 1.71 6.96 5.65
C VAL A 45 1.27 5.68 6.35
N ILE A 46 0.45 4.89 5.66
CA ILE A 46 0.00 3.60 6.13
C ILE A 46 1.05 2.57 5.78
N ARG A 47 1.60 1.92 6.81
CA ARG A 47 2.57 0.84 6.69
C ARG A 47 1.84 -0.47 6.44
N TYR A 48 2.21 -1.14 5.37
CA TYR A 48 1.73 -2.46 5.05
C TYR A 48 2.87 -3.46 5.03
N GLU A 49 2.52 -4.67 5.40
CA GLU A 49 3.35 -5.85 5.24
C GLU A 49 2.67 -6.79 4.25
N MET A 50 3.39 -7.21 3.22
CA MET A 50 2.87 -8.08 2.18
C MET A 50 3.64 -9.39 2.14
N SER A 51 2.90 -10.47 2.32
CA SER A 51 3.36 -11.82 2.01
C SER A 51 3.13 -12.09 0.52
N LEU A 52 4.22 -12.45 -0.17
CA LEU A 52 4.21 -12.80 -1.58
C LEU A 52 4.74 -14.23 -1.73
N ILE A 53 3.97 -15.06 -2.43
CA ILE A 53 4.36 -16.43 -2.76
C ILE A 53 4.56 -16.50 -4.27
N ILE A 54 5.80 -16.71 -4.70
CA ILE A 54 6.17 -16.90 -6.11
C ILE A 54 6.27 -18.40 -6.39
N LYS A 55 5.94 -18.83 -7.61
CA LYS A 55 6.15 -20.21 -8.06
C LYS A 55 7.59 -20.67 -7.83
N ALA A 56 7.77 -21.97 -7.65
CA ALA A 56 9.09 -22.60 -7.58
C ALA A 56 9.77 -22.56 -8.96
N LEU A 57 10.41 -21.44 -9.27
CA LEU A 57 11.13 -21.18 -10.50
C LEU A 57 12.64 -21.29 -10.27
N GLY A 58 13.44 -21.32 -11.35
CA GLY A 58 14.88 -21.11 -11.23
C GLY A 58 15.21 -19.73 -10.66
N THR A 59 16.41 -19.58 -10.08
CA THR A 59 16.90 -18.29 -9.55
C THR A 59 16.73 -17.08 -10.48
N PRO A 60 16.96 -17.16 -11.82
CA PRO A 60 16.68 -16.03 -12.71
C PRO A 60 15.18 -15.72 -12.84
N GLY A 61 14.33 -16.76 -12.85
CA GLY A 61 12.88 -16.61 -12.94
C GLY A 61 12.29 -15.93 -11.71
N ILE A 62 12.75 -16.32 -10.52
CA ILE A 62 12.34 -15.68 -9.25
C ILE A 62 12.72 -14.20 -9.25
N LYS A 63 13.97 -13.88 -9.61
CA LYS A 63 14.44 -12.48 -9.68
C LYS A 63 13.63 -11.66 -10.68
N ALA A 64 13.29 -12.23 -11.83
CA ALA A 64 12.47 -11.56 -12.84
C ALA A 64 11.04 -11.31 -12.34
N ALA A 65 10.39 -12.32 -11.75
CA ALA A 65 9.05 -12.21 -11.18
C ALA A 65 9.00 -11.17 -10.04
N LEU A 66 9.95 -11.25 -9.10
CA LEU A 66 10.06 -10.30 -8.00
C LEU A 66 10.29 -8.87 -8.53
N LYS A 67 11.21 -8.69 -9.49
CA LYS A 67 11.48 -7.37 -10.09
C LYS A 67 10.25 -6.78 -10.78
N ARG A 68 9.49 -7.58 -11.53
CA ARG A 68 8.22 -7.13 -12.17
C ARG A 68 7.21 -6.68 -11.12
N HIS A 69 7.05 -7.46 -10.05
CA HIS A 69 6.13 -7.13 -8.97
C HIS A 69 6.54 -5.83 -8.24
N LEU A 70 7.80 -5.72 -7.82
CA LEU A 70 8.32 -4.53 -7.14
C LEU A 70 8.24 -3.28 -8.02
N LYS A 71 8.55 -3.41 -9.32
CA LYS A 71 8.40 -2.30 -10.27
C LYS A 71 6.95 -1.83 -10.37
N SER A 72 6.00 -2.76 -10.48
CA SER A 72 4.57 -2.47 -10.47
C SER A 72 4.11 -1.80 -9.17
N MET A 73 4.67 -2.17 -8.02
CA MET A 73 4.37 -1.50 -6.75
C MET A 73 4.83 -0.04 -6.77
N LEU A 74 6.06 0.23 -7.21
CA LEU A 74 6.62 1.59 -7.30
C LEU A 74 5.81 2.47 -8.27
N GLU A 75 5.39 1.95 -9.42
CA GLU A 75 4.55 2.66 -10.40
C GLU A 75 3.17 3.05 -9.82
N ASN A 76 2.64 2.24 -8.89
CA ASN A 76 1.38 2.51 -8.18
C ASN A 76 1.54 3.37 -6.92
N GLY A 77 2.69 4.04 -6.76
CA GLY A 77 2.95 4.96 -5.65
C GLY A 77 3.25 4.26 -4.32
N ALA A 78 3.69 2.99 -4.34
CA ALA A 78 4.22 2.35 -3.14
C ALA A 78 5.67 2.77 -2.89
N HIS A 79 6.04 2.91 -1.63
CA HIS A 79 7.42 3.13 -1.19
C HIS A 79 7.91 1.90 -0.41
N LEU A 80 8.91 1.20 -0.96
CA LEU A 80 9.43 -0.06 -0.41
C LEU A 80 10.50 0.21 0.66
N PHE A 81 10.42 -0.47 1.79
CA PHE A 81 11.43 -0.39 2.86
C PHE A 81 12.35 -1.59 2.91
N ASN A 82 11.76 -2.79 2.92
CA ASN A 82 12.49 -4.03 3.06
C ASN A 82 11.82 -5.14 2.25
N VAL A 83 12.65 -6.03 1.72
CA VAL A 83 12.23 -7.24 1.01
C VAL A 83 13.04 -8.40 1.57
N GLU A 84 12.37 -9.27 2.32
CA GLU A 84 12.99 -10.43 2.96
C GLU A 84 12.63 -11.70 2.19
N ASN A 85 13.61 -12.60 2.06
CA ASN A 85 13.42 -13.90 1.46
C ASN A 85 13.29 -14.96 2.55
N LEU A 86 12.11 -15.58 2.66
CA LEU A 86 11.80 -16.62 3.66
C LEU A 86 12.10 -18.04 3.14
N GLY A 87 12.54 -18.15 1.88
CA GLY A 87 12.98 -19.38 1.24
C GLY A 87 11.88 -20.13 0.47
N LEU A 88 12.29 -21.25 -0.14
CA LEU A 88 11.39 -22.22 -0.77
C LEU A 88 10.78 -23.12 0.30
N ARG A 89 9.45 -23.20 0.36
CA ARG A 89 8.75 -24.11 1.29
C ARG A 89 7.55 -24.74 0.61
N ARG A 90 7.11 -25.88 1.16
CA ARG A 90 5.84 -26.50 0.79
C ARG A 90 4.67 -25.58 1.13
N LEU A 91 3.70 -25.53 0.23
CA LEU A 91 2.47 -24.78 0.42
C LEU A 91 1.56 -25.55 1.40
N PRO A 92 0.74 -24.86 2.21
CA PRO A 92 -0.17 -25.52 3.13
C PRO A 92 -1.16 -26.45 2.40
N ASN A 93 -1.64 -26.00 1.24
CA ASN A 93 -2.56 -26.72 0.36
C ASN A 93 -2.05 -26.64 -1.09
N VAL A 94 -2.56 -27.51 -1.96
CA VAL A 94 -2.29 -27.43 -3.41
C VAL A 94 -3.02 -26.23 -4.00
N PHE A 95 -2.30 -25.35 -4.69
CA PHE A 95 -2.87 -24.21 -5.40
C PHE A 95 -2.91 -24.48 -6.90
N HIS A 96 -3.92 -23.92 -7.59
CA HIS A 96 -4.03 -23.97 -9.04
C HIS A 96 -3.80 -22.58 -9.61
N VAL A 97 -2.72 -22.41 -10.36
CA VAL A 97 -2.31 -21.10 -10.91
C VAL A 97 -2.05 -21.26 -12.39
N GLN A 98 -2.86 -20.61 -13.23
CA GLN A 98 -2.79 -20.69 -14.69
C GLN A 98 -2.85 -22.14 -15.21
N GLY A 99 -3.70 -22.97 -14.60
CA GLY A 99 -3.88 -24.38 -15.00
C GLY A 99 -2.87 -25.37 -14.40
N GLU A 100 -1.82 -24.89 -13.73
CA GLU A 100 -0.80 -25.73 -13.11
C GLU A 100 -1.03 -25.91 -11.61
N ARG A 101 -0.80 -27.13 -11.11
CA ARG A 101 -0.82 -27.42 -9.68
C ARG A 101 0.51 -27.05 -9.05
N GLN A 102 0.45 -26.24 -8.00
CA GLN A 102 1.61 -25.78 -7.24
C GLN A 102 1.60 -26.45 -5.86
N TYR A 103 2.74 -27.06 -5.52
CA TYR A 103 2.95 -27.75 -4.23
C TYR A 103 3.97 -27.01 -3.36
N GLU A 104 4.85 -26.23 -3.98
CA GLU A 104 5.95 -25.49 -3.35
C GLU A 104 5.99 -24.06 -3.89
N GLY A 105 6.51 -23.13 -3.10
CA GLY A 105 6.64 -21.74 -3.49
C GLY A 105 7.70 -20.99 -2.71
N HIS A 106 8.27 -19.97 -3.32
CA HIS A 106 9.20 -19.05 -2.66
C HIS A 106 8.44 -17.97 -1.92
N TYR A 107 8.68 -17.87 -0.63
CA TYR A 107 8.04 -16.90 0.24
C TYR A 107 8.89 -15.64 0.35
N PHE A 108 8.26 -14.49 0.13
CA PHE A 108 8.84 -13.17 0.32
C PHE A 108 7.97 -12.34 1.25
N LEU A 109 8.62 -11.51 2.05
CA LEU A 109 7.97 -10.54 2.93
C LEU A 109 8.39 -9.15 2.49
N ILE A 110 7.43 -8.30 2.17
CA ILE A 110 7.67 -6.96 1.63
C ILE A 110 7.04 -5.95 2.59
N ASN A 111 7.87 -5.08 3.16
CA ASN A 111 7.43 -3.96 3.98
C ASN A 111 7.40 -2.69 3.12
N PHE A 112 6.25 -2.01 3.07
CA PHE A 112 6.07 -0.84 2.21
C PHE A 112 5.00 0.13 2.73
N ASN A 113 5.08 1.37 2.29
CA ASN A 113 3.99 2.35 2.43
C ASN A 113 3.23 2.48 1.14
N ALA A 114 1.92 2.65 1.23
CA ALA A 114 1.08 2.98 0.08
C ALA A 114 -0.20 3.71 0.54
N PRO A 115 -0.81 4.55 -0.32
CA PRO A 115 -2.17 5.01 -0.07
C PRO A 115 -3.13 3.81 -0.09
N HIS A 116 -4.18 3.86 0.73
CA HIS A 116 -5.16 2.77 0.84
C HIS A 116 -5.80 2.42 -0.53
N ASP A 117 -6.00 3.42 -1.39
CA ASP A 117 -6.61 3.24 -2.71
C ASP A 117 -5.74 2.43 -3.68
N SER A 118 -4.40 2.54 -3.58
CA SER A 118 -3.49 1.84 -4.50
C SER A 118 -3.29 0.36 -4.13
N LEU A 119 -3.58 -0.05 -2.90
CA LEU A 119 -3.50 -1.46 -2.49
C LEU A 119 -4.33 -2.40 -3.37
N ASN A 120 -5.53 -1.97 -3.74
CA ASN A 120 -6.41 -2.76 -4.58
C ASN A 120 -5.82 -2.96 -5.98
N GLN A 121 -5.15 -1.94 -6.51
CA GLN A 121 -4.46 -2.01 -7.80
C GLN A 121 -3.25 -2.92 -7.73
N ILE A 122 -2.42 -2.78 -6.69
CA ILE A 122 -1.25 -3.65 -6.47
C ILE A 122 -1.66 -5.13 -6.36
N ARG A 123 -2.70 -5.43 -5.57
CA ARG A 123 -3.25 -6.80 -5.45
C ARG A 123 -3.81 -7.30 -6.78
N LYS A 124 -4.46 -6.45 -7.56
CA LYS A 124 -5.00 -6.80 -8.89
C LYS A 124 -3.88 -7.11 -9.88
N MET A 125 -2.79 -6.35 -9.88
CA MET A 125 -1.62 -6.62 -10.72
C MET A 125 -0.92 -7.91 -10.31
N ALA A 126 -0.78 -8.16 -9.01
CA ALA A 126 -0.21 -9.42 -8.50
C ALA A 126 -1.02 -10.65 -8.93
N ARG A 127 -2.36 -10.59 -8.91
CA ARG A 127 -3.24 -11.68 -9.36
C ARG A 127 -3.19 -11.96 -10.86
N LYS A 128 -2.83 -10.94 -11.67
CA LYS A 128 -2.69 -11.09 -13.12
C LYS A 128 -1.36 -11.74 -13.51
N ASP A 129 -0.36 -11.70 -12.64
CA ASP A 129 0.94 -12.32 -12.90
C ASP A 129 0.81 -13.85 -12.84
N SER A 130 1.39 -14.53 -13.83
CA SER A 130 1.39 -16.00 -13.92
C SER A 130 2.30 -16.65 -12.88
N ASP A 131 3.32 -15.91 -12.44
CA ASP A 131 4.39 -16.46 -11.60
C ASP A 131 4.11 -16.27 -10.10
N ILE A 132 3.08 -15.49 -9.76
CA ILE A 132 2.65 -15.24 -8.39
C ILE A 132 1.52 -16.21 -8.04
N ILE A 133 1.73 -17.01 -7.00
CA ILE A 133 0.73 -17.94 -6.47
C ILE A 133 -0.28 -17.19 -5.60
N LYS A 134 0.22 -16.39 -4.66
CA LYS A 134 -0.61 -15.66 -3.70
C LYS A 134 0.08 -14.38 -3.27
N CYS A 135 -0.72 -13.35 -3.10
CA CYS A 135 -0.29 -12.05 -2.57
C CYS A 135 -1.32 -11.62 -1.54
N PHE A 136 -0.87 -11.35 -0.32
CA PHE A 136 -1.70 -10.84 0.76
C PHE A 136 -0.98 -9.69 1.47
N ALA A 137 -1.63 -8.54 1.53
CA ALA A 137 -1.13 -7.36 2.23
C ALA A 137 -1.96 -7.12 3.49
N ALA A 138 -1.30 -6.97 4.63
CA ALA A 138 -1.86 -6.65 5.92
C ALA A 138 -1.38 -5.26 6.36
N LEU A 139 -2.21 -4.58 7.16
CA LEU A 139 -1.79 -3.39 7.87
C LEU A 139 -0.75 -3.79 8.92
N LYS A 140 0.40 -3.12 8.93
CA LYS A 140 1.41 -3.32 9.95
C LYS A 140 1.10 -2.39 11.11
N ASP A 141 0.51 -2.94 12.17
CA ASP A 141 0.29 -2.23 13.43
C ASP A 141 1.45 -2.57 14.38
N ASP A 142 2.48 -1.72 14.37
CA ASP A 142 3.64 -1.84 15.28
C ASP A 142 3.28 -1.46 16.73
N GLY A 143 2.05 -0.99 16.99
CA GLY A 143 1.63 -0.45 18.28
C GLY A 143 1.15 -1.50 19.28
N TRP A 144 0.85 -2.73 18.83
CA TRP A 144 0.39 -3.77 19.73
C TRP A 144 1.56 -4.44 20.46
N VAL A 145 1.67 -4.14 21.74
CA VAL A 145 2.59 -4.79 22.66
C VAL A 145 1.76 -5.61 23.66
N PRO A 146 2.15 -6.85 23.98
CA PRO A 146 1.47 -7.62 25.02
C PRO A 146 1.39 -6.78 26.31
N PRO A 147 0.23 -6.72 27.01
CA PRO A 147 0.07 -5.87 28.19
C PRO A 147 1.14 -6.09 29.27
N CYS A 148 1.63 -7.33 29.39
CA CYS A 148 2.67 -7.74 30.32
C CYS A 148 4.11 -7.40 29.90
N SER A 149 4.33 -6.86 28.70
CA SER A 149 5.64 -6.39 28.24
C SER A 149 5.89 -4.90 28.51
N LEU A 150 4.96 -4.20 29.17
CA LEU A 150 5.15 -2.83 29.63
C LEU A 150 6.08 -2.81 30.86
N PRO A 151 6.91 -1.76 31.04
CA PRO A 151 7.95 -1.73 32.08
C PRO A 151 7.42 -1.84 33.52
N ASN A 152 6.13 -1.53 33.75
CA ASN A 152 5.48 -1.61 35.06
C ASN A 152 4.32 -2.62 35.09
N ALA A 153 4.24 -3.54 34.13
CA ALA A 153 3.18 -4.55 34.12
C ALA A 153 3.56 -5.76 34.97
N ASN A 154 2.54 -6.44 35.50
CA ASN A 154 2.70 -7.74 36.13
C ASN A 154 3.24 -8.75 35.11
N ASN A 155 3.96 -9.77 35.59
CA ASN A 155 4.46 -10.87 34.75
C ASN A 155 3.31 -11.49 33.93
N CYS A 156 3.62 -11.91 32.70
CA CYS A 156 2.66 -12.63 31.87
C CYS A 156 2.30 -13.97 32.53
N GLU A 157 1.14 -14.03 33.18
CA GLU A 157 0.60 -15.30 33.66
C GLU A 157 -0.20 -15.96 32.53
N PHE A 158 0.41 -16.96 31.89
CA PHE A 158 -0.33 -17.87 31.02
C PHE A 158 -1.16 -18.80 31.89
N GLY A 159 -2.35 -18.35 32.26
CA GLY A 159 -3.33 -19.18 32.97
C GLY A 159 -3.96 -20.21 32.04
N GLU A 160 -4.50 -21.27 32.62
CA GLU A 160 -5.43 -22.15 31.91
C GLU A 160 -6.64 -21.32 31.45
N ILE A 161 -7.15 -21.62 30.26
CA ILE A 161 -8.37 -20.97 29.76
C ILE A 161 -9.46 -21.24 30.80
N ARG A 162 -9.93 -20.19 31.49
CA ARG A 162 -10.88 -20.27 32.62
C ARG A 162 -12.12 -21.12 32.32
N ASN A 163 -12.46 -21.26 31.03
CA ASN A 163 -13.47 -22.19 30.55
C ASN A 163 -12.82 -23.37 29.79
N PRO A 164 -12.70 -24.57 30.39
CA PRO A 164 -12.17 -25.75 29.70
C PRO A 164 -13.04 -26.20 28.50
N ASN A 165 -14.26 -25.67 28.36
CA ASN A 165 -15.16 -25.91 27.24
C ASN A 165 -15.28 -24.71 26.29
N TYR A 166 -14.32 -23.78 26.28
CA TYR A 166 -14.37 -22.61 25.39
C TYR A 166 -14.52 -23.00 23.90
N GLU A 167 -13.85 -24.06 23.46
CA GLU A 167 -13.94 -24.61 22.10
C GLU A 167 -15.35 -25.13 21.76
N LYS A 168 -16.07 -25.69 22.74
CA LYS A 168 -17.44 -26.22 22.54
C LYS A 168 -18.48 -25.11 22.44
N THR A 169 -18.21 -23.95 23.02
CA THR A 169 -19.13 -22.80 23.07
C THR A 169 -19.02 -21.97 21.80
N ALA A 170 -17.80 -21.79 21.27
CA ALA A 170 -17.56 -21.05 20.02
C ALA A 170 -18.13 -21.75 18.78
N ARG A 171 -18.11 -23.09 18.76
CA ARG A 171 -18.57 -23.91 17.62
C ARG A 171 -20.09 -23.88 17.34
N ARG A 172 -20.91 -23.23 18.18
CA ARG A 172 -22.38 -23.22 18.01
C ARG A 172 -22.93 -22.05 17.18
N ARG A 173 -22.14 -21.03 16.83
CA ARG A 173 -22.63 -19.88 16.04
C ARG A 173 -22.49 -20.02 14.53
N HIS A 174 -21.62 -20.91 14.04
CA HIS A 174 -21.55 -21.24 12.61
C HIS A 174 -21.62 -22.76 12.45
N GLY A 175 -22.74 -23.22 11.90
CA GLY A 175 -23.06 -24.63 11.74
C GLY A 175 -21.99 -25.40 10.97
N TYR A 176 -21.63 -26.55 11.52
CA TYR A 176 -20.84 -27.56 10.83
C TYR A 176 -21.78 -28.30 9.88
N ARG A 177 -21.63 -28.10 8.55
CA ARG A 177 -22.26 -28.97 7.56
C ARG A 177 -21.29 -30.14 7.34
N MET A 178 -21.60 -31.30 7.93
CA MET A 178 -20.94 -32.55 7.62
C MET A 178 -21.31 -32.95 6.17
N TYR A 179 -20.31 -33.21 5.34
CA TYR A 179 -20.38 -34.15 4.24
C TYR A 179 -19.19 -35.08 4.37
#